data_AF-A0A958KX41-F1
#
_entry.id   AF-A0A958KX41-F1
#
_cell.length_a   1.000
_cell.length_b   1.000
_cell.length_c   1.000
_cell.angle_alpha   90.00
_cell.angle_beta   90.00
_cell.angle_gamma   90.00
#
_symmetry.space_group_name_H-M   'P 1'
#
loop_
_entity.id
_entity.type
_entity.pdbx_description
1 polymer ?
#
loop_
_entity_poly.entity_id
_entity_poly.type
_entity_poly.pdbx_seq_one_letter_code
_entity_poly.pdbx_strand_id
1 'polypeptide(L)'
;MQENEFSEKIALYFYFSCLDESRAQASTIRVLKKIRQESLHSSLNSNWPRPSDVVKITSEFNKRSKKLSKPTTLAFSTGYIVLPEGSNWGPWFEFRKVADDKEFNAVLYSNILKIPDEEIAEGLGISLGAIRYRIGRGLKILGNICLPEESHGQH
;
A
#
# COMPACT_ATOMS: atom_id res chain seq x y z
N MET A 1 -9.25 -8.92 -13.29
CA MET A 1 -8.84 -7.51 -13.16
C MET A 1 -8.25 -7.07 -14.49
N GLN A 2 -8.51 -5.84 -14.94
CA GLN A 2 -7.95 -5.35 -16.20
C GLN A 2 -6.46 -5.00 -16.04
N GLU A 3 -5.66 -5.04 -17.12
CA GLU A 3 -4.21 -4.75 -17.05
C GLU A 3 -3.91 -3.31 -16.58
N ASN A 4 -4.75 -2.34 -17.00
CA ASN A 4 -4.64 -0.96 -16.57
C ASN A 4 -4.90 -0.82 -15.06
N GLU A 5 -5.97 -1.46 -14.57
CA GLU A 5 -6.33 -1.48 -13.15
C GLU A 5 -5.22 -2.13 -12.30
N PHE A 6 -4.60 -3.20 -12.80
CA PHE A 6 -3.47 -3.85 -12.13
C PHE A 6 -2.27 -2.91 -12.01
N SER A 7 -1.89 -2.26 -13.10
CA SER A 7 -0.76 -1.32 -13.14
C SER A 7 -1.00 -0.11 -12.24
N GLU A 8 -2.24 0.40 -12.24
CA GLU A 8 -2.69 1.48 -11.37
C GLU A 8 -2.58 1.10 -9.89
N LYS A 9 -3.07 -0.09 -9.48
CA LYS A 9 -2.97 -0.54 -8.09
C LYS A 9 -1.50 -0.69 -7.64
N ILE A 10 -0.61 -1.13 -8.52
CA ILE A 10 0.85 -1.17 -8.22
C ILE A 10 1.40 0.25 -8.03
N ALA A 11 1.03 1.18 -8.91
CA ALA A 11 1.45 2.58 -8.81
C ALA A 11 0.97 3.23 -7.50
N LEU A 12 -0.31 3.07 -7.18
CA LEU A 12 -0.92 3.56 -5.95
C LEU A 12 -0.25 2.93 -4.72
N TYR A 13 0.00 1.63 -4.73
CA TYR A 13 0.72 0.97 -3.63
C TYR A 13 2.04 1.67 -3.33
N PHE A 14 2.88 1.86 -4.34
CA PHE A 14 4.18 2.49 -4.13
C PHE A 14 4.06 3.96 -3.75
N TYR A 15 3.10 4.68 -4.30
CA TYR A 15 2.84 6.07 -3.94
C TYR A 15 2.50 6.23 -2.46
N PHE A 16 1.46 5.53 -2.00
CA PHE A 16 1.01 5.62 -0.61
C PHE A 16 2.00 4.98 0.38
N SER A 17 2.81 4.01 -0.05
CA SER A 17 3.85 3.40 0.79
C SER A 17 5.11 4.25 0.91
N CYS A 18 5.49 5.00 -0.13
CA CYS A 18 6.70 5.83 -0.14
C CYS A 18 6.44 7.26 0.33
N LEU A 19 5.27 7.81 0.00
CA LEU A 19 4.94 9.25 0.10
C LEU A 19 6.02 10.14 -0.53
N ASP A 20 6.60 9.62 -1.61
CA ASP A 20 7.65 10.22 -2.44
C ASP A 20 7.37 9.75 -3.87
N GLU A 21 6.97 10.68 -4.73
CA GLU A 21 6.53 10.38 -6.09
C GLU A 21 7.66 9.80 -6.94
N SER A 22 8.87 10.34 -6.82
CA SER A 22 10.04 9.88 -7.58
C SER A 22 10.39 8.43 -7.26
N ARG A 23 10.41 8.08 -5.97
CA ARG A 23 10.64 6.70 -5.51
C ARG A 23 9.50 5.78 -5.90
N ALA A 24 8.26 6.27 -5.83
CA ALA A 24 7.08 5.52 -6.21
C ALA A 24 7.09 5.17 -7.71
N GLN A 25 7.39 6.14 -8.57
CA GLN A 25 7.48 5.95 -10.02
C GLN A 25 8.62 4.98 -10.37
N ALA A 26 9.81 5.17 -9.80
CA ALA A 26 10.95 4.28 -10.03
C ALA A 26 10.65 2.83 -9.62
N SER A 27 9.99 2.63 -8.48
CA SER A 27 9.61 1.31 -7.98
C SER A 27 8.54 0.66 -8.87
N THR A 28 7.53 1.44 -9.26
CA THR A 28 6.45 1.01 -10.17
C THR A 28 7.01 0.55 -11.51
N ILE A 29 7.86 1.37 -12.16
CA ILE A 29 8.47 1.03 -13.45
C ILE A 29 9.30 -0.25 -13.32
N ARG A 30 10.09 -0.36 -12.26
CA ARG A 30 10.95 -1.54 -12.02
C ARG A 30 10.12 -2.82 -11.86
N VAL A 31 9.02 -2.75 -11.10
CA VAL A 31 8.13 -3.88 -10.89
C VAL A 31 7.41 -4.26 -12.18
N LEU A 32 6.79 -3.31 -12.88
CA LEU A 32 6.07 -3.58 -14.13
C LEU A 32 6.99 -4.12 -15.22
N LYS A 33 8.23 -3.61 -15.33
CA LYS A 33 9.23 -4.16 -16.25
C LYS A 33 9.58 -5.60 -15.92
N LYS A 34 9.76 -5.93 -14.63
CA LYS A 34 10.04 -7.28 -14.17
C LYS A 34 8.87 -8.23 -14.49
N ILE A 35 7.64 -7.81 -14.23
CA ILE A 35 6.43 -8.59 -14.55
C ILE A 35 6.35 -8.87 -16.05
N ARG A 36 6.56 -7.84 -16.88
CA ARG A 36 6.56 -8.00 -18.35
C ARG A 36 7.63 -8.98 -18.83
N GLN A 37 8.80 -8.99 -18.20
CA GLN A 37 9.86 -9.94 -18.54
C GLN A 37 9.47 -11.37 -18.13
N GLU A 38 8.90 -11.55 -16.94
CA GLU A 38 8.46 -12.85 -16.43
C GLU A 38 7.24 -13.40 -17.20
N SER A 39 6.32 -12.52 -17.63
CA SER A 39 5.15 -12.87 -18.44
C SER A 39 5.50 -13.31 -19.86
N LEU A 40 6.61 -12.81 -20.42
CA LEU A 40 7.11 -13.24 -21.72
C LEU A 40 7.76 -14.63 -21.67
N HIS A 41 8.22 -15.06 -20.49
CA HIS A 41 8.91 -16.34 -20.29
C HIS A 41 8.04 -17.44 -19.67
N SER A 42 6.93 -17.10 -19.01
CA SER A 42 6.00 -18.07 -18.42
C SER A 42 4.65 -18.02 -19.12
N SER A 43 4.08 -19.19 -19.42
CA SER A 43 2.66 -19.35 -19.72
C SER A 43 1.85 -19.00 -18.46
N LEU A 44 1.67 -17.70 -18.21
CA LEU A 44 0.86 -17.23 -17.09
C LEU A 44 -0.54 -17.84 -17.21
N ASN A 45 -1.02 -18.41 -16.10
CA ASN A 45 -2.34 -19.04 -16.03
C ASN A 45 -3.45 -18.13 -16.57
N SER A 46 -4.50 -18.74 -17.11
CA SER A 46 -5.64 -18.09 -17.79
C SER A 46 -6.36 -16.97 -17.00
N ASN A 47 -6.08 -16.77 -15.71
CA ASN A 47 -6.74 -15.80 -14.83
C ASN A 47 -5.83 -14.64 -14.39
N TRP A 48 -4.63 -14.50 -14.95
CA TRP A 48 -3.74 -13.37 -14.64
C TRP A 48 -4.19 -12.08 -15.34
N PRO A 49 -4.12 -10.90 -14.68
CA PRO A 49 -3.75 -10.65 -13.29
C PRO A 49 -4.94 -10.72 -12.31
N ARG A 50 -4.70 -11.21 -11.08
CA ARG A 50 -5.63 -11.21 -9.93
C ARG A 50 -5.20 -10.22 -8.85
N PRO A 51 -6.12 -9.76 -7.97
CA PRO A 51 -5.78 -8.84 -6.89
C PRO A 51 -4.70 -9.40 -5.93
N SER A 52 -4.71 -10.70 -5.64
CA SER A 52 -3.66 -11.41 -4.89
C SER A 52 -2.27 -11.27 -5.50
N ASP A 53 -2.17 -11.15 -6.83
CA ASP A 53 -0.89 -10.97 -7.51
C ASP A 53 -0.26 -9.60 -7.21
N VAL A 54 -1.07 -8.54 -7.12
CA VAL A 54 -0.62 -7.21 -6.69
C VAL A 54 0.03 -7.31 -5.32
N VAL A 55 -0.66 -7.95 -4.38
CA VAL A 55 -0.22 -8.11 -2.98
C VAL A 55 1.08 -8.91 -2.91
N LYS A 56 1.15 -10.04 -3.63
CA LYS A 56 2.34 -10.88 -3.67
C LYS A 56 3.55 -10.12 -4.19
N ILE A 57 3.43 -9.51 -5.36
CA ILE A 57 4.53 -8.79 -6.01
C ILE A 57 5.03 -7.64 -5.16
N THR A 58 4.12 -6.81 -4.66
CA THR A 58 4.46 -5.62 -3.90
C THR A 58 5.04 -5.97 -2.53
N SER A 59 4.55 -7.01 -1.86
CA SER A 59 5.11 -7.49 -0.59
C SER A 59 6.50 -8.12 -0.76
N GLU A 60 6.73 -8.87 -1.84
CA GLU A 60 8.05 -9.40 -2.16
C GLU A 60 9.05 -8.29 -2.48
N PHE A 61 8.61 -7.29 -3.24
CA PHE A 61 9.43 -6.12 -3.53
C PHE A 61 9.83 -5.38 -2.24
N ASN A 62 8.88 -5.17 -1.32
CA ASN A 62 9.17 -4.53 -0.04
C ASN A 62 10.14 -5.34 0.83
N LYS A 63 9.98 -6.67 0.91
CA LYS A 63 10.91 -7.54 1.66
C LYS A 63 12.34 -7.46 1.12
N ARG A 64 12.51 -7.42 -0.21
CA ARG A 64 13.82 -7.32 -0.87
C ARG A 64 14.40 -5.92 -0.81
N SER A 65 13.53 -4.92 -0.88
CA SER A 65 13.88 -3.51 -0.74
C SER A 65 13.99 -3.16 0.74
N LYS A 66 15.11 -3.55 1.38
CA LYS A 66 15.52 -3.05 2.72
C LYS A 66 15.62 -1.51 2.82
N LYS A 67 15.23 -0.78 1.78
CA LYS A 67 15.39 0.67 1.54
C LYS A 67 14.07 1.39 1.20
N LEU A 68 12.91 0.78 1.43
CA LEU A 68 11.70 1.58 1.61
C LEU A 68 11.73 2.24 2.99
N SER A 69 12.77 3.08 3.21
CA SER A 69 12.90 3.91 4.39
C SER A 69 11.60 4.64 4.58
N LYS A 70 11.05 4.55 5.79
CA LYS A 70 9.89 5.33 6.21
C LYS A 70 10.17 6.78 5.83
N PRO A 71 9.20 7.45 5.20
CA PRO A 71 9.42 8.82 4.75
C PRO A 71 9.69 9.71 5.96
N THR A 72 10.79 10.45 5.92
CA THR A 72 11.19 11.37 6.99
C THR A 72 10.50 12.73 6.84
N THR A 73 10.17 13.10 5.59
CA THR A 73 9.46 14.32 5.22
C THR A 73 8.37 14.00 4.19
N LEU A 74 7.33 14.83 4.16
CA LEU A 74 6.35 14.82 3.08
C LEU A 74 6.99 15.47 1.86
N ALA A 75 7.37 14.67 0.88
CA ALA A 75 7.93 15.12 -0.38
C ALA A 75 6.93 14.80 -1.50
N PHE A 76 5.85 15.57 -1.56
CA PHE A 76 5.05 15.63 -2.78
C PHE A 76 5.85 16.49 -3.76
N SER A 77 6.54 15.87 -4.73
CA SER A 77 6.98 16.65 -5.87
C SER A 77 5.76 17.19 -6.61
N THR A 78 5.92 18.33 -7.26
CA THR A 78 4.95 19.01 -8.12
C THR A 78 4.64 18.23 -9.41
N GLY A 79 4.57 16.89 -9.35
CA GLY A 79 4.41 16.01 -10.49
C GLY A 79 2.95 15.74 -10.87
N TYR A 80 2.70 14.55 -11.41
CA TYR A 80 1.50 14.19 -12.19
C TYR A 80 0.28 13.84 -11.34
N ILE A 81 0.45 13.72 -10.01
CA ILE A 81 -0.63 13.40 -9.08
C ILE A 81 -1.14 14.70 -8.45
N VAL A 82 -2.30 15.15 -8.91
CA VAL A 82 -3.01 16.29 -8.32
C VAL A 82 -3.79 15.78 -7.11
N LEU A 83 -3.37 16.22 -5.92
CA LEU A 83 -4.12 15.96 -4.69
C LEU A 83 -5.37 16.85 -4.66
N PRO A 84 -6.54 16.35 -4.22
CA PRO A 84 -7.71 17.19 -4.05
C PRO A 84 -7.40 18.34 -3.08
N GLU A 85 -7.86 19.54 -3.42
CA GLU A 85 -7.70 20.72 -2.59
C GLU A 85 -8.32 20.48 -1.20
N GLY A 86 -7.60 20.87 -0.14
CA GLY A 86 -8.03 20.63 1.25
C GLY A 86 -7.79 19.21 1.79
N SER A 87 -7.16 18.30 1.04
CA SER A 87 -6.83 16.97 1.56
C SER A 87 -5.80 17.04 2.70
N ASN A 88 -6.15 16.55 3.89
CA ASN A 88 -5.22 16.43 5.01
C ASN A 88 -4.49 15.08 4.98
N TRP A 89 -3.23 15.11 4.54
CA TRP A 89 -2.36 13.93 4.45
C TRP A 89 -1.51 13.68 5.70
N GLY A 90 -1.54 14.60 6.67
CA GLY A 90 -0.79 14.48 7.92
C GLY A 90 -1.06 13.17 8.66
N PRO A 91 -2.34 12.76 8.85
CA PRO A 91 -2.64 11.50 9.53
C PRO A 91 -2.10 10.26 8.81
N TRP A 92 -2.15 10.22 7.48
CA TRP A 92 -1.61 9.09 6.71
C TRP A 92 -0.09 9.03 6.80
N PHE A 93 0.58 10.19 6.78
CA PHE A 93 2.02 10.30 6.95
C PHE A 93 2.47 9.82 8.33
N GLU A 94 1.83 10.29 9.39
CA GLU A 94 2.14 9.85 10.75
C GLU A 94 1.82 8.37 10.93
N PHE A 95 0.72 7.87 10.36
CA PHE A 95 0.41 6.44 10.35
C PHE A 95 1.53 5.60 9.72
N ARG A 96 2.05 6.01 8.55
CA ARG A 96 3.18 5.33 7.90
C ARG A 96 4.43 5.29 8.80
N LYS A 97 4.69 6.35 9.57
CA LYS A 97 5.82 6.42 10.49
C LYS A 97 5.67 5.48 11.67
N VAL A 98 4.52 5.50 12.34
CA VAL A 98 4.35 4.82 13.64
C VAL A 98 3.89 3.37 13.52
N ALA A 99 3.12 3.01 12.49
CA ALA A 99 2.62 1.65 12.32
C ALA A 99 3.74 0.66 11.97
N ASP A 100 3.54 -0.60 12.38
CA ASP A 100 4.34 -1.70 11.86
C ASP A 100 4.04 -1.91 10.37
N ASP A 101 5.04 -2.34 9.61
CA ASP A 101 4.88 -2.53 8.16
C ASP A 101 3.76 -3.53 7.84
N LYS A 102 3.51 -4.55 8.68
CA LYS A 102 2.44 -5.53 8.43
C LYS A 102 1.05 -4.90 8.57
N GLU A 103 0.88 -4.00 9.53
CA GLU A 103 -0.39 -3.32 9.82
C GLU A 103 -0.65 -2.22 8.80
N PHE A 104 0.40 -1.43 8.49
CA PHE A 104 0.36 -0.42 7.46
C PHE A 104 -0.03 -1.01 6.10
N ASN A 105 0.68 -2.06 5.66
CA ASN A 105 0.40 -2.68 4.36
C ASN A 105 -1.00 -3.32 4.31
N ALA A 106 -1.46 -3.91 5.42
CA ALA A 106 -2.81 -4.48 5.49
C ALA A 106 -3.89 -3.41 5.25
N VAL A 107 -3.78 -2.25 5.90
CA VAL A 107 -4.69 -1.11 5.69
C VAL A 107 -4.54 -0.54 4.28
N LEU A 108 -3.32 -0.41 3.76
CA LEU A 108 -3.08 0.06 2.40
C LEU A 108 -3.79 -0.83 1.36
N TYR A 109 -3.62 -2.15 1.43
CA TYR A 109 -4.28 -3.06 0.49
C TYR A 109 -5.81 -3.03 0.61
N SER A 110 -6.35 -3.10 1.83
CA SER A 110 -7.80 -3.22 2.05
C SER A 110 -8.52 -1.88 1.84
N ASN A 111 -8.03 -0.80 2.45
CA ASN A 111 -8.77 0.46 2.51
C ASN A 111 -8.45 1.43 1.37
N ILE A 112 -7.22 1.41 0.83
CA ILE A 112 -6.82 2.30 -0.26
C ILE A 112 -6.95 1.58 -1.61
N LEU A 113 -6.35 0.40 -1.75
CA LEU A 113 -6.40 -0.35 -3.01
C LEU A 113 -7.70 -1.15 -3.21
N LYS A 114 -8.55 -1.22 -2.17
CA LYS A 114 -9.84 -1.92 -2.19
C LYS A 114 -9.71 -3.40 -2.59
N ILE A 115 -8.63 -4.04 -2.17
CA ILE A 115 -8.41 -5.47 -2.41
C ILE A 115 -9.18 -6.27 -1.35
N PRO A 116 -9.96 -7.30 -1.72
CA PRO A 116 -10.66 -8.17 -0.76
C PRO A 116 -9.69 -8.86 0.21
N ASP A 117 -10.10 -9.01 1.46
CA ASP A 117 -9.27 -9.60 2.52
C ASP A 117 -8.79 -11.02 2.17
N GLU A 118 -9.60 -11.81 1.47
CA GLU A 118 -9.27 -13.16 1.00
C GLU A 118 -8.11 -13.14 0.00
N GLU A 119 -8.13 -12.19 -0.94
CA GLU A 119 -7.06 -12.00 -1.94
C GLU A 119 -5.78 -11.46 -1.28
N ILE A 120 -5.91 -10.63 -0.24
CA ILE A 120 -4.75 -10.16 0.55
C ILE A 120 -4.13 -11.34 1.33
N ALA A 121 -4.97 -12.16 1.96
CA ALA A 121 -4.51 -13.35 2.68
C ALA A 121 -3.79 -14.34 1.75
N GLU A 122 -4.36 -14.60 0.57
CA GLU A 122 -3.76 -15.42 -0.48
C GLU A 122 -2.40 -14.84 -0.92
N GLY A 123 -2.36 -13.56 -1.30
CA GLY A 123 -1.13 -12.92 -1.79
C GLY A 123 0.00 -12.82 -0.76
N LEU A 124 -0.34 -12.73 0.53
CA LEU A 124 0.64 -12.72 1.62
C LEU A 124 1.01 -14.12 2.15
N GLY A 125 0.26 -15.16 1.77
CA GLY A 125 0.42 -16.53 2.28
C GLY A 125 0.11 -16.65 3.78
N ILE A 126 -0.95 -15.98 4.27
CA ILE A 126 -1.38 -16.00 5.68
C ILE A 126 -2.88 -16.33 5.79
N SER A 127 -3.37 -16.58 7.00
CA SER A 127 -4.80 -16.84 7.21
C SER A 127 -5.65 -15.56 7.12
N LEU A 128 -6.93 -15.74 6.76
CA LEU A 128 -7.92 -14.66 6.72
C LEU A 128 -8.07 -13.97 8.09
N GLY A 129 -8.00 -14.74 9.19
CA GLY A 129 -8.01 -14.18 10.55
C GLY A 129 -6.80 -13.29 10.83
N ALA A 130 -5.61 -13.68 10.34
CA ALA A 130 -4.39 -12.89 10.53
C ALA A 130 -4.43 -11.56 9.78
N ILE A 131 -4.99 -11.52 8.57
CA ILE A 131 -5.14 -10.25 7.83
C ILE A 131 -6.18 -9.34 8.50
N ARG A 132 -7.35 -9.87 8.88
CA ARG A 132 -8.39 -9.08 9.57
C ARG A 132 -7.90 -8.49 10.88
N TYR A 133 -7.09 -9.25 11.64
CA TYR A 133 -6.44 -8.74 12.84
C TYR A 133 -5.49 -7.57 12.54
N ARG A 134 -4.65 -7.68 11.49
CA ARG A 134 -3.72 -6.60 11.09
C ARG A 134 -4.46 -5.36 10.60
N ILE A 135 -5.54 -5.52 9.84
CA ILE A 135 -6.40 -4.42 9.40
C ILE A 135 -6.99 -3.72 10.62
N GLY A 136 -7.62 -4.47 11.54
CA GLY A 136 -8.23 -3.90 12.75
C GLY A 136 -7.23 -3.14 13.62
N ARG A 137 -6.03 -3.70 13.83
CA ARG A 137 -4.93 -3.03 14.53
C ARG A 137 -4.50 -1.75 13.83
N GLY A 138 -4.26 -1.81 12.52
CA GLY A 138 -3.83 -0.65 11.73
C GLY A 138 -4.87 0.47 11.73
N LEU A 139 -6.16 0.15 11.57
CA LEU A 139 -7.24 1.13 11.62
C LEU A 139 -7.39 1.76 13.00
N LYS A 140 -7.17 1.01 14.09
CA LYS A 140 -7.15 1.57 15.45
C LYS A 140 -6.03 2.60 15.61
N ILE A 141 -4.83 2.30 15.11
CA ILE A 141 -3.69 3.24 15.16
C ILE A 141 -4.03 4.49 14.34
N LEU A 142 -4.52 4.33 13.11
CA LEU A 142 -4.89 5.46 12.25
C LEU A 142 -6.01 6.31 12.88
N GLY A 143 -7.01 5.68 13.50
CA GLY A 143 -8.09 6.37 14.21
C GLY A 143 -7.58 7.26 15.34
N ASN A 144 -6.65 6.75 16.16
CA ASN A 144 -6.03 7.51 17.24
C ASN A 144 -5.20 8.71 16.74
N ILE A 145 -4.65 8.64 15.52
CA ILE A 145 -3.92 9.75 14.90
C ILE A 145 -4.88 10.81 14.37
N CYS A 146 -5.99 10.39 13.76
CA CYS A 146 -7.01 11.29 13.20
C CYS A 146 -7.82 12.00 14.29
N LEU A 147 -7.99 11.36 15.45
CA LEU A 147 -8.71 11.89 16.60
C LEU A 147 -7.73 12.09 17.77
N PRO A 148 -6.83 13.09 17.70
CA PRO A 148 -6.06 13.47 18.87
C PRO A 148 -7.06 13.88 19.96
N GLU A 149 -6.90 13.38 21.18
CA GLU A 149 -7.86 13.55 22.27
C GLU A 149 -8.31 15.01 22.45
N GLU A 150 -9.49 15.35 21.92
CA GLU A 150 -10.28 16.45 22.45
C GLU A 150 -10.91 15.98 23.76
N SER A 151 -10.29 16.39 24.87
CA SER A 151 -11.02 16.80 26.08
C SER A 151 -11.89 15.73 26.77
N HIS A 152 -11.29 14.62 27.19
CA HIS A 152 -11.78 13.93 28.41
C HIS A 152 -11.35 14.72 29.65
N GLY A 153 -12.07 15.81 29.91
CA GLY A 153 -11.99 16.69 31.08
C GLY A 153 -12.70 17.99 30.70
N GLN A 154 -13.87 18.31 31.23
CA GLN A 154 -14.13 18.52 32.65
C GLN A 154 -15.51 17.97 33.05
N HIS A 155 -15.53 17.17 34.12
CA HIS A 155 -16.66 17.05 35.03
C HIS A 155 -16.66 18.23 36.01
#